data_AF-A0A8D0MAK3-F1
#
_entry.id   AF-A0A8D0MAK3-F1
#
_cell.length_a   1.000
_cell.length_b   1.000
_cell.length_c   1.000
_cell.angle_alpha   90.00
_cell.angle_beta   90.00
_cell.angle_gamma   90.00
#
_symmetry.space_group_name_H-M   'P 1'
#
loop_
_entity.id
_entity.type
_entity.pdbx_description
1 polymer ?
#
loop_
_entity_poly.entity_id
_entity_poly.type
_entity_poly.pdbx_seq_one_letter_code
_entity_poly.pdbx_strand_id
1 'polypeptide(L)'
;METRPQEGRKGPPRRDVPPVVGLLLSMALMNALLYLCLDWLFILPPRSVGEPRHCPHGHFRMGQMSNCSPWLSCEQLRMEVRQMKRVGEGAVKRVFLSEWKERKVALSRLTRLEMKDDFLHGLRMLKSLQSKHVVTLLGFCEDDSTILTEYHPLGSLSNLEEALSLPRYQSINTWQHRLQLALDYVGIINFLHNSPLGTLVMCDSSDLPKTLSQYLLTANFSIVLNDLDALPLVNHSSGALVKCGHRELRGDFVAPEQLWPYGEDVPFQDDLMPVYDEKIDIWKIPDVSSFLLGHVEGSDMVRFHLFDIHKACKSQTPAERPTAQDILDTYQNVLNLLRDTATSQTREML
;
A
#
# COMPACT_ATOMS: atom_id res chain seq x y z
N MET A 1 -83.50 6.04 -48.68
CA MET A 1 -83.35 7.37 -49.31
C MET A 1 -81.94 7.84 -49.04
N GLU A 2 -81.21 8.03 -50.14
CA GLU A 2 -79.94 8.77 -50.32
C GLU A 2 -78.66 8.34 -49.57
N THR A 3 -77.78 7.80 -50.41
CA THR A 3 -76.31 7.65 -50.38
C THR A 3 -75.52 8.83 -49.79
N ARG A 4 -74.51 8.51 -48.95
CA ARG A 4 -73.32 9.36 -48.71
C ARG A 4 -72.08 8.68 -49.32
N PRO A 5 -71.17 9.39 -50.02
CA PRO A 5 -69.98 8.78 -50.61
C PRO A 5 -68.81 8.67 -49.62
N GLN A 6 -67.96 7.68 -49.88
CA GLN A 6 -66.64 7.47 -49.28
C GLN A 6 -65.67 8.60 -49.63
N GLU A 7 -64.84 8.99 -48.65
CA GLU A 7 -63.54 9.61 -48.91
C GLU A 7 -62.46 8.92 -48.07
N GLY A 8 -61.35 8.59 -48.74
CA GLY A 8 -60.32 7.67 -48.30
C GLY A 8 -59.40 8.17 -47.18
N ARG A 9 -59.02 7.26 -46.28
CA ARG A 9 -57.93 7.45 -45.32
C ARG A 9 -56.58 7.36 -46.02
N LYS A 10 -55.92 8.50 -46.21
CA LYS A 10 -54.46 8.56 -46.47
C LYS A 10 -53.71 8.15 -45.19
N GLY A 11 -52.78 7.21 -45.31
CA GLY A 11 -51.86 6.83 -44.22
C GLY A 11 -50.93 7.99 -43.81
N PRO A 12 -50.34 7.95 -42.61
CA PRO A 12 -49.53 9.05 -42.10
C PRO A 12 -48.22 9.21 -42.90
N PRO A 13 -47.71 10.44 -43.07
CA PRO A 13 -46.50 10.70 -43.84
C PRO A 13 -45.27 10.16 -43.10
N ARG A 14 -44.31 9.61 -43.85
CA ARG A 14 -42.95 9.35 -43.33
C ARG A 14 -42.37 10.68 -42.86
N ARG A 15 -42.03 10.77 -41.58
CA ARG A 15 -41.26 11.89 -41.03
C ARG A 15 -39.82 11.73 -41.50
N ASP A 16 -39.43 12.50 -42.50
CA ASP A 16 -38.02 12.67 -42.86
C ASP A 16 -37.34 13.45 -41.74
N VAL A 17 -36.36 12.80 -41.11
CA VAL A 17 -35.54 13.39 -40.05
C VAL A 17 -34.67 14.49 -40.69
N PRO A 18 -34.66 15.72 -40.15
CA PRO A 18 -33.85 16.79 -40.71
C PRO A 18 -32.37 16.37 -40.79
N PRO A 19 -31.65 16.64 -41.88
CA PRO A 19 -30.26 16.20 -42.07
C PRO A 19 -29.31 16.67 -40.95
N VAL A 20 -29.64 17.81 -40.31
CA VAL A 20 -28.93 18.34 -39.14
C VAL A 20 -29.01 17.40 -37.93
N VAL A 21 -30.13 16.71 -37.72
CA VAL A 21 -30.29 15.75 -36.61
C VAL A 21 -29.43 14.51 -36.83
N GLY A 22 -29.30 14.05 -38.09
CA GLY A 22 -28.39 12.96 -38.45
C GLY A 22 -26.92 13.32 -38.21
N LEU A 23 -26.52 14.55 -38.52
CA LEU A 23 -25.17 15.08 -38.28
C LEU A 23 -24.84 15.23 -36.78
N LEU A 24 -25.81 15.65 -35.98
CA LEU A 24 -25.63 15.74 -34.52
C LEU A 24 -25.50 14.35 -33.88
N LEU A 25 -26.29 13.38 -34.35
CA LEU A 25 -26.18 11.98 -33.91
C LEU A 25 -24.85 11.35 -34.31
N SER A 26 -24.34 11.62 -35.51
CA SER A 26 -23.05 11.10 -35.94
C SER A 26 -21.89 11.72 -35.14
N MET A 27 -21.93 13.03 -34.85
CA MET A 27 -20.96 13.66 -33.95
C MET A 27 -21.02 13.09 -32.54
N ALA A 28 -22.21 12.86 -31.98
CA ALA A 28 -22.36 12.28 -30.65
C ALA A 28 -21.81 10.85 -30.59
N LEU A 29 -22.07 10.03 -31.63
CA LEU A 29 -21.54 8.67 -31.75
C LEU A 29 -20.02 8.65 -31.90
N MET A 30 -19.46 9.53 -32.73
CA MET A 30 -18.01 9.65 -32.89
C MET A 30 -17.33 10.12 -31.61
N ASN A 31 -17.95 11.04 -30.86
CA ASN A 31 -17.43 11.50 -29.59
C ASN A 31 -17.52 10.39 -28.53
N ALA A 32 -18.63 9.64 -28.49
CA ALA A 32 -18.77 8.46 -27.61
C ALA A 32 -17.75 7.36 -27.95
N LEU A 33 -17.52 7.09 -29.23
CA LEU A 33 -16.46 6.17 -29.68
C LEU A 33 -15.07 6.69 -29.31
N LEU A 34 -14.83 8.00 -29.40
CA LEU A 34 -13.58 8.62 -28.94
C LEU A 34 -13.40 8.45 -27.43
N TYR A 35 -14.43 8.68 -26.62
CA TYR A 35 -14.39 8.44 -25.18
C TYR A 35 -14.16 6.96 -24.85
N LEU A 36 -14.84 6.05 -25.53
CA LEU A 36 -14.65 4.60 -25.36
C LEU A 36 -13.23 4.16 -25.78
N CYS A 37 -12.69 4.76 -26.84
CA CYS A 37 -11.34 4.45 -27.32
C CYS A 37 -10.25 5.05 -26.43
N LEU A 38 -10.47 6.27 -25.90
CA LEU A 38 -9.62 6.88 -24.88
C LEU A 38 -9.65 6.07 -23.59
N ASP A 39 -10.83 5.68 -23.11
CA ASP A 39 -10.97 4.76 -21.97
C ASP A 39 -10.22 3.44 -22.24
N TRP A 40 -10.35 2.84 -23.41
CA TRP A 40 -9.60 1.62 -23.76
C TRP A 40 -8.07 1.82 -23.78
N LEU A 41 -7.60 2.95 -24.29
CA LEU A 41 -6.18 3.32 -24.29
C LEU A 41 -5.65 3.62 -22.88
N PHE A 42 -6.51 4.04 -21.95
CA PHE A 42 -6.19 4.21 -20.52
C PHE A 42 -6.40 2.93 -19.68
N ILE A 43 -7.15 1.93 -20.19
CA ILE A 43 -7.43 0.64 -19.53
C ILE A 43 -6.39 -0.44 -19.84
N LEU A 44 -5.54 -0.26 -20.85
CA LEU A 44 -4.34 -1.09 -21.02
C LEU A 44 -3.19 -0.47 -20.20
N PRO A 45 -2.89 -0.95 -18.97
CA PRO A 45 -1.58 -0.71 -18.42
C PRO A 45 -0.57 -1.27 -19.43
N PRO A 46 0.51 -0.56 -19.77
CA PRO A 46 1.57 -1.18 -20.52
C PRO A 46 1.99 -2.44 -19.77
N ARG A 47 1.76 -3.61 -20.34
CA ARG A 47 2.49 -4.83 -19.97
C ARG A 47 3.94 -4.60 -20.39
N SER A 48 4.65 -3.79 -19.63
CA SER A 48 6.10 -3.83 -19.56
C SER A 48 6.44 -4.89 -18.53
N VAL A 49 6.41 -6.15 -18.97
CA VAL A 49 7.19 -7.21 -18.32
C VAL A 49 8.63 -6.99 -18.74
N GLY A 50 9.23 -5.94 -18.19
CA GLY A 50 10.66 -5.73 -18.14
C GLY A 50 10.96 -5.48 -16.68
N GLU A 51 11.76 -6.34 -16.06
CA GLU A 51 12.23 -6.13 -14.69
C GLU A 51 12.64 -4.65 -14.53
N PRO A 52 12.13 -3.93 -13.53
CA PRO A 52 12.61 -2.59 -13.28
C PRO A 52 14.10 -2.74 -12.99
N ARG A 53 14.95 -2.30 -13.92
CA ARG A 53 16.38 -2.13 -13.68
C ARG A 53 16.47 -1.27 -12.43
N HIS A 54 16.85 -1.90 -11.32
CA HIS A 54 16.98 -1.24 -10.04
C HIS A 54 18.00 -0.11 -10.22
N CYS A 55 17.68 1.08 -9.73
CA CYS A 55 18.66 2.15 -9.77
C CYS A 55 19.83 1.80 -8.84
N PRO A 56 21.06 2.17 -9.21
CA PRO A 56 22.19 2.01 -8.30
C PRO A 56 21.92 2.80 -7.02
N HIS A 57 22.52 2.37 -5.91
CA HIS A 57 22.42 3.08 -4.64
C HIS A 57 22.77 4.57 -4.81
N GLY A 58 22.03 5.46 -4.15
CA GLY A 58 22.17 6.90 -4.31
C GLY A 58 21.45 7.49 -5.52
N HIS A 59 20.72 6.67 -6.29
CA HIS A 59 19.94 7.11 -7.44
C HIS A 59 18.48 6.65 -7.33
N PHE A 60 17.60 7.33 -8.06
CA PHE A 60 16.18 7.05 -8.11
C PHE A 60 15.64 7.13 -9.53
N ARG A 61 14.49 6.50 -9.73
CA ARG A 61 13.67 6.63 -10.93
C ARG A 61 12.21 6.61 -10.50
N MET A 62 11.44 7.59 -10.95
CA MET A 62 10.04 7.78 -10.55
C MET A 62 9.14 7.92 -11.79
N GLY A 63 8.00 7.23 -11.79
CA GLY A 63 7.03 7.26 -12.88
C GLY A 63 7.67 6.95 -14.24
N GLN A 64 7.43 7.83 -15.23
CA GLN A 64 7.90 7.66 -16.61
C GLN A 64 9.36 8.12 -16.87
N MET A 65 10.19 8.25 -15.82
CA MET A 65 11.61 8.56 -16.02
C MET A 65 12.31 7.41 -16.76
N SER A 66 13.04 7.73 -17.84
CA SER A 66 13.78 6.74 -18.64
C SER A 66 15.10 6.32 -17.97
N ASN A 67 15.77 7.26 -17.32
CA ASN A 67 17.07 7.07 -16.67
C ASN A 67 16.98 7.29 -15.16
N CYS A 68 17.86 6.62 -14.41
CA CYS A 68 18.06 6.90 -12.99
C CYS A 68 18.76 8.25 -12.82
N SER A 69 18.32 9.05 -11.85
CA SER A 69 18.94 10.32 -11.46
C SER A 69 19.52 10.20 -10.05
N PRO A 70 20.64 10.88 -9.72
CA PRO A 70 21.16 10.89 -8.36
C PRO A 70 20.15 11.54 -7.41
N TRP A 71 20.17 11.17 -6.13
CA TRP A 71 19.37 11.82 -5.09
C TRP A 71 19.64 13.33 -5.06
N LEU A 72 18.58 14.12 -4.94
CA LEU A 72 18.65 15.57 -4.96
C LEU A 72 19.35 16.10 -3.69
N SER A 73 20.21 17.09 -3.88
CA SER A 73 20.95 17.76 -2.82
C SER A 73 20.13 18.82 -2.09
N CYS A 74 20.63 19.33 -0.95
CA CYS A 74 20.05 20.46 -0.23
C CYS A 74 19.75 21.67 -1.13
N GLU A 75 20.68 22.04 -2.02
CA GLU A 75 20.50 23.18 -2.91
C GLU A 75 19.33 22.94 -3.87
N GLN A 76 19.24 21.75 -4.45
CA GLN A 76 18.15 21.39 -5.36
C GLN A 76 16.81 21.32 -4.62
N LEU A 77 16.77 20.79 -3.39
CA LEU A 77 15.57 20.79 -2.55
C LEU A 77 15.08 22.21 -2.28
N ARG A 78 15.98 23.15 -2.00
CA ARG A 78 15.64 24.56 -1.71
C ARG A 78 15.17 25.32 -2.96
N MET A 79 15.79 25.07 -4.11
CA MET A 79 15.57 25.84 -5.34
C MET A 79 14.51 25.25 -6.27
N GLU A 80 14.39 23.92 -6.34
CA GLU A 80 13.58 23.23 -7.34
C GLU A 80 12.28 22.61 -6.78
N VAL A 81 12.15 22.44 -5.46
CA VAL A 81 10.98 21.81 -4.84
C VAL A 81 10.01 22.88 -4.33
N ARG A 82 8.83 22.94 -4.96
CA ARG A 82 7.74 23.83 -4.54
C ARG A 82 6.81 23.10 -3.58
N GLN A 83 6.84 23.49 -2.30
CA GLN A 83 5.89 22.99 -1.31
C GLN A 83 4.47 23.44 -1.64
N MET A 84 3.50 22.52 -1.56
CA MET A 84 2.08 22.80 -1.74
C MET A 84 1.34 22.61 -0.40
N LYS A 85 0.35 21.70 -0.34
CA LYS A 85 -0.51 21.49 0.83
C LYS A 85 0.08 20.44 1.78
N ARG A 86 -0.19 20.60 3.09
CA ARG A 86 0.05 19.54 4.08
C ARG A 86 -0.90 18.37 3.80
N VAL A 87 -0.38 17.15 3.79
CA VAL A 87 -1.14 15.92 3.53
C VAL A 87 -1.06 14.90 4.67
N GLY A 88 -0.10 15.07 5.59
CA GLY A 88 0.03 14.22 6.77
C GLY A 88 0.86 14.89 7.85
N GLU A 89 0.67 14.45 9.08
CA GLU A 89 1.45 14.87 10.24
C GLU A 89 1.49 13.73 11.25
N GLY A 90 2.71 13.37 11.66
CA GLY A 90 2.98 12.43 12.73
C GLY A 90 3.87 13.06 13.80
N ALA A 91 4.26 12.26 14.79
CA ALA A 91 5.11 12.73 15.89
C ALA A 91 6.46 13.29 15.38
N VAL A 92 7.09 12.59 14.43
CA VAL A 92 8.41 12.93 13.90
C VAL A 92 8.34 13.87 12.69
N LYS A 93 7.39 13.66 11.77
CA LYS A 93 7.37 14.28 10.44
C LYS A 93 6.06 15.01 10.13
N ARG A 94 6.16 16.19 9.52
CA ARG A 94 5.08 16.85 8.76
C ARG A 94 5.30 16.62 7.27
N VAL A 95 4.29 16.09 6.59
CA VAL A 95 4.37 15.69 5.18
C VAL A 95 3.55 16.65 4.32
N PHE A 96 4.19 17.20 3.30
CA PHE A 96 3.61 18.13 2.35
C PHE A 96 3.63 17.55 0.95
N LEU A 97 2.47 17.53 0.28
CA LEU A 97 2.43 17.41 -1.16
C LEU A 97 3.21 18.58 -1.74
N SER A 98 4.13 18.27 -2.64
CA SER A 98 5.04 19.23 -3.25
C SER A 98 5.19 18.89 -4.74
N GLU A 99 5.88 19.76 -5.46
CA GLU A 99 6.13 19.60 -6.88
C GLU A 99 7.60 19.81 -7.20
N TRP A 100 8.17 18.91 -8.00
CA TRP A 100 9.53 18.98 -8.52
C TRP A 100 9.50 18.61 -10.00
N LYS A 101 9.92 19.53 -10.89
CA LYS A 101 9.89 19.35 -12.36
C LYS A 101 8.55 18.80 -12.87
N GLU A 102 7.46 19.45 -12.46
CA GLU A 102 6.06 19.09 -12.81
C GLU A 102 5.59 17.72 -12.27
N ARG A 103 6.39 17.06 -11.42
CA ARG A 103 6.04 15.79 -10.80
C ARG A 103 5.62 16.02 -9.36
N LYS A 104 4.58 15.30 -8.93
CA LYS A 104 4.14 15.30 -7.53
C LYS A 104 5.11 14.49 -6.68
N VAL A 105 5.54 15.08 -5.57
CA VAL A 105 6.51 14.52 -4.63
C VAL A 105 6.06 14.80 -3.19
N ALA A 106 6.51 13.99 -2.24
CA ALA A 106 6.21 14.15 -0.83
C ALA A 106 7.42 14.75 -0.12
N LEU A 107 7.26 15.94 0.45
CA LEU A 107 8.28 16.62 1.24
C LEU A 107 7.96 16.41 2.72
N SER A 108 8.77 15.61 3.39
CA SER A 108 8.71 15.38 4.84
C SER A 108 9.67 16.32 5.55
N ARG A 109 9.21 17.00 6.59
CA ARG A 109 10.01 17.89 7.44
C ARG A 109 9.90 17.47 8.89
N LEU A 110 10.99 17.59 9.64
CA LEU A 110 10.98 17.37 11.08
C LEU A 110 9.92 18.24 11.78
N THR A 111 9.12 17.63 12.66
CA THR A 111 8.06 18.31 13.41
C THR A 111 8.64 19.09 14.59
N ARG A 112 9.52 18.46 15.39
CA ARG A 112 10.15 19.03 16.60
C ARG A 112 11.62 18.60 16.68
N LEU A 113 12.49 19.49 17.17
CA LEU A 113 13.92 19.21 17.32
C LEU A 113 14.23 18.04 18.25
N GLU A 114 13.37 17.79 19.24
CA GLU A 114 13.47 16.64 20.16
C GLU A 114 13.39 15.29 19.44
N MET A 115 12.72 15.23 18.28
CA MET A 115 12.57 14.00 17.46
C MET A 115 13.66 13.88 16.39
N LYS A 116 14.73 14.67 16.48
CA LYS A 116 15.77 14.72 15.42
C LYS A 116 16.49 13.39 15.26
N ASP A 117 16.72 12.67 16.35
CA ASP A 117 17.41 11.37 16.30
C ASP A 117 16.56 10.30 15.61
N ASP A 118 15.26 10.24 15.91
CA ASP A 118 14.30 9.37 15.22
C ASP A 118 14.23 9.70 13.72
N PHE A 119 14.20 11.00 13.38
CA PHE A 119 14.19 11.45 11.99
C PHE A 119 15.46 11.05 11.23
N LEU A 120 16.64 11.24 11.83
CA LEU A 120 17.92 10.85 11.23
C LEU A 120 18.07 9.33 11.17
N HIS A 121 17.52 8.58 12.13
CA HIS A 121 17.42 7.13 12.05
C HIS A 121 16.55 6.71 10.85
N GLY A 122 15.34 7.24 10.73
CA GLY A 122 14.45 6.97 9.60
C GLY A 122 15.07 7.30 8.25
N LEU A 123 15.80 8.41 8.12
CA LEU A 123 16.55 8.75 6.90
C LEU A 123 17.65 7.71 6.60
N ARG A 124 18.41 7.27 7.60
CA ARG A 124 19.43 6.22 7.41
C ARG A 124 18.80 4.92 6.93
N MET A 125 17.71 4.49 7.57
CA MET A 125 16.96 3.30 7.15
C MET A 125 16.44 3.46 5.72
N LEU A 126 15.85 4.61 5.39
CA LEU A 126 15.32 4.89 4.05
C LEU A 126 16.39 4.82 2.96
N LYS A 127 17.60 5.32 3.23
CA LYS A 127 18.76 5.24 2.31
C LYS A 127 19.21 3.80 2.10
N SER A 128 19.37 3.05 3.19
CA SER A 128 19.93 1.69 3.17
C SER A 128 18.94 0.62 2.69
N LEU A 129 17.64 0.85 2.82
CA LEU A 129 16.58 -0.13 2.53
C LEU A 129 15.85 0.12 1.20
N GLN A 130 16.35 1.02 0.35
CA GLN A 130 15.77 1.27 -0.98
C GLN A 130 15.62 -0.06 -1.76
N SER A 131 14.38 -0.39 -2.08
CA SER A 131 13.97 -1.62 -2.76
C SER A 131 12.54 -1.47 -3.26
N LYS A 132 11.98 -2.50 -3.89
CA LYS A 132 10.56 -2.53 -4.26
C LYS A 132 9.60 -2.45 -3.06
N HIS A 133 10.09 -2.69 -1.83
CA HIS A 133 9.31 -2.76 -0.60
C HIS A 133 9.22 -1.43 0.15
N VAL A 134 10.05 -0.44 -0.22
CA VAL A 134 10.20 0.83 0.49
C VAL A 134 9.91 1.98 -0.46
N VAL A 135 9.30 3.05 0.04
CA VAL A 135 9.02 4.25 -0.75
C VAL A 135 10.29 4.81 -1.40
N THR A 136 10.18 5.21 -2.66
CA THR A 136 11.32 5.73 -3.44
C THR A 136 11.84 7.04 -2.82
N LEU A 137 13.10 7.04 -2.38
CA LEU A 137 13.81 8.24 -1.94
C LEU A 137 14.28 9.04 -3.15
N LEU A 138 13.93 10.31 -3.21
CA LEU A 138 14.30 11.23 -4.30
C LEU A 138 15.41 12.19 -3.91
N GLY A 139 15.52 12.53 -2.62
CA GLY A 139 16.52 13.46 -2.11
C GLY A 139 16.34 13.76 -0.63
N PHE A 140 17.30 14.43 -0.03
CA PHE A 140 17.23 14.80 1.38
C PHE A 140 18.17 15.97 1.68
N CYS A 141 17.91 16.66 2.79
CA CYS A 141 18.81 17.64 3.36
C CYS A 141 18.80 17.52 4.88
N GLU A 142 19.91 17.02 5.44
CA GLU A 142 20.04 16.80 6.89
C GLU A 142 20.06 18.14 7.66
N ASP A 143 20.73 19.17 7.12
CA ASP A 143 20.77 20.51 7.70
C ASP A 143 19.37 21.12 7.89
N ASP A 144 18.52 20.95 6.87
CA ASP A 144 17.14 21.46 6.89
C ASP A 144 16.16 20.46 7.52
N SER A 145 16.64 19.26 7.90
CA SER A 145 15.82 18.13 8.35
C SER A 145 14.63 17.87 7.41
N THR A 146 14.94 17.71 6.12
CA THR A 146 13.96 17.44 5.06
C THR A 146 14.29 16.18 4.27
N ILE A 147 13.25 15.43 3.91
CA ILE A 147 13.32 14.22 3.09
C ILE A 147 12.31 14.38 1.96
N LEU A 148 12.72 14.03 0.73
CA LEU A 148 11.87 14.06 -0.45
C LEU A 148 11.67 12.64 -0.97
N THR A 149 10.42 12.18 -1.02
CA THR A 149 10.03 10.86 -1.53
C THR A 149 9.03 10.95 -2.66
N GLU A 150 8.84 9.85 -3.39
CA GLU A 150 7.75 9.72 -4.36
C GLU A 150 6.40 9.92 -3.69
N TYR A 151 5.52 10.70 -4.33
CA TYR A 151 4.16 10.92 -3.81
C TYR A 151 3.21 9.84 -4.31
N HIS A 152 2.57 9.14 -3.38
CA HIS A 152 1.51 8.18 -3.68
C HIS A 152 0.13 8.78 -3.37
N PRO A 153 -0.72 9.01 -4.39
CA PRO A 153 -1.96 9.78 -4.23
C PRO A 153 -3.07 9.06 -3.44
N LEU A 154 -3.00 7.73 -3.34
CA LEU A 154 -3.95 6.95 -2.52
C LEU A 154 -3.60 7.04 -1.02
N GLY A 155 -2.40 7.52 -0.70
CA GLY A 155 -1.98 7.81 0.67
C GLY A 155 -1.75 6.55 1.50
N SER A 156 -2.08 6.66 2.79
CA SER A 156 -1.94 5.59 3.78
C SER A 156 -2.73 4.35 3.40
N LEU A 157 -2.22 3.17 3.77
CA LEU A 157 -2.92 1.91 3.59
C LEU A 157 -4.27 1.86 4.33
N SER A 158 -4.46 2.71 5.35
CA SER A 158 -5.75 2.91 6.02
C SER A 158 -6.88 3.35 5.08
N ASN A 159 -6.54 3.93 3.93
CA ASN A 159 -7.50 4.45 2.95
C ASN A 159 -7.95 3.36 1.95
N LEU A 160 -7.58 2.09 2.15
CA LEU A 160 -7.82 1.02 1.19
C LEU A 160 -9.30 0.92 0.75
N GLU A 161 -10.24 0.90 1.71
CA GLU A 161 -11.67 0.78 1.38
C GLU A 161 -12.19 1.99 0.60
N GLU A 162 -11.76 3.20 0.97
CA GLU A 162 -12.08 4.42 0.22
C GLU A 162 -11.51 4.35 -1.20
N ALA A 163 -10.26 3.93 -1.35
CA ALA A 163 -9.60 3.79 -2.65
C ALA A 163 -10.31 2.76 -3.54
N LEU A 164 -10.71 1.60 -2.99
CA LEU A 164 -11.43 0.55 -3.71
C LEU A 164 -12.90 0.90 -4.01
N SER A 165 -13.48 1.89 -3.32
CA SER A 165 -14.82 2.41 -3.63
C SER A 165 -14.84 3.33 -4.87
N LEU A 166 -13.67 3.85 -5.28
CA LEU A 166 -13.58 4.71 -6.46
C LEU A 166 -13.89 3.91 -7.74
N PRO A 167 -14.70 4.44 -8.68
CA PRO A 167 -15.07 3.74 -9.91
C PRO A 167 -13.89 3.19 -10.71
N ARG A 168 -12.76 3.91 -10.70
CA ARG A 168 -11.53 3.51 -11.38
C ARG A 168 -10.92 2.21 -10.83
N TYR A 169 -11.10 1.92 -9.55
CA TYR A 169 -10.46 0.78 -8.86
C TYR A 169 -11.47 -0.28 -8.42
N GLN A 170 -12.75 -0.10 -8.74
CA GLN A 170 -13.79 -1.07 -8.41
C GLN A 170 -13.54 -2.44 -9.07
N SER A 171 -12.98 -2.47 -10.29
CA SER A 171 -12.67 -3.71 -11.02
C SER A 171 -11.57 -4.55 -10.37
N ILE A 172 -10.74 -3.95 -9.53
CA ILE A 172 -9.68 -4.64 -8.77
C ILE A 172 -10.08 -4.88 -7.31
N ASN A 173 -11.31 -4.53 -6.91
CA ASN A 173 -11.84 -4.83 -5.58
C ASN A 173 -12.28 -6.30 -5.48
N THR A 174 -11.33 -7.22 -5.66
CA THR A 174 -11.55 -8.67 -5.66
C THR A 174 -10.67 -9.34 -4.63
N TRP A 175 -11.07 -10.53 -4.15
CA TRP A 175 -10.26 -11.27 -3.17
C TRP A 175 -8.84 -11.57 -3.68
N GLN A 176 -8.65 -11.76 -5.00
CA GLN A 176 -7.33 -12.03 -5.59
C GLN A 176 -6.38 -10.85 -5.41
N HIS A 177 -6.83 -9.64 -5.70
CA HIS A 177 -6.01 -8.43 -5.56
C HIS A 177 -5.82 -8.09 -4.08
N ARG A 178 -6.83 -8.30 -3.24
CA ARG A 178 -6.72 -8.10 -1.80
C ARG A 178 -5.75 -9.09 -1.13
N LEU A 179 -5.74 -10.35 -1.56
CA LEU A 179 -4.74 -11.33 -1.14
C LEU A 179 -3.34 -10.98 -1.67
N GLN A 180 -3.25 -10.41 -2.89
CA GLN A 180 -1.98 -9.88 -3.41
C GLN A 180 -1.44 -8.72 -2.55
N LEU A 181 -2.30 -7.82 -2.08
CA LEU A 181 -1.91 -6.78 -1.12
C LEU A 181 -1.41 -7.39 0.20
N ALA A 182 -2.05 -8.46 0.69
CA ALA A 182 -1.57 -9.16 1.88
C ALA A 182 -0.20 -9.83 1.65
N LEU A 183 0.03 -10.40 0.46
CA LEU A 183 1.35 -10.88 0.03
C LEU A 183 2.40 -9.77 0.00
N ASP A 184 2.05 -8.59 -0.53
CA ASP A 184 2.96 -7.44 -0.55
C ASP A 184 3.35 -7.01 0.87
N TYR A 185 2.38 -6.95 1.80
CA TYR A 185 2.62 -6.63 3.20
C TYR A 185 3.56 -7.65 3.87
N VAL A 186 3.27 -8.96 3.79
CA VAL A 186 4.15 -9.99 4.36
C VAL A 186 5.52 -9.98 3.66
N GLY A 187 5.56 -9.63 2.38
CA GLY A 187 6.78 -9.41 1.61
C GLY A 187 7.68 -8.33 2.19
N ILE A 188 7.08 -7.23 2.66
CA ILE A 188 7.80 -6.17 3.36
C ILE A 188 8.32 -6.67 4.71
N ILE A 189 7.51 -7.36 5.50
CA ILE A 189 7.94 -7.91 6.79
C ILE A 189 9.12 -8.88 6.61
N ASN A 190 9.04 -9.78 5.63
CA ASN A 190 10.13 -10.69 5.29
C ASN A 190 11.40 -9.94 4.85
N PHE A 191 11.25 -8.86 4.08
CA PHE A 191 12.37 -8.00 3.69
C PHE A 191 13.02 -7.31 4.91
N LEU A 192 12.24 -6.84 5.88
CA LEU A 192 12.78 -6.25 7.11
C LEU A 192 13.53 -7.30 7.96
N HIS A 193 12.96 -8.51 8.09
CA HIS A 193 13.57 -9.58 8.87
C HIS A 193 14.89 -10.10 8.25
N ASN A 194 15.05 -9.93 6.94
CA ASN A 194 16.21 -10.34 6.16
C ASN A 194 16.94 -9.14 5.51
N SER A 195 16.88 -7.97 6.13
CA SER A 195 17.39 -6.74 5.52
C SER A 195 18.92 -6.77 5.38
N PRO A 196 19.51 -5.95 4.49
CA PRO A 196 20.98 -5.84 4.39
C PRO A 196 21.65 -5.29 5.65
N LEU A 197 20.87 -4.74 6.60
CA LEU A 197 21.35 -4.26 7.89
C LEU A 197 21.22 -5.31 9.01
N GLY A 198 20.65 -6.48 8.71
CA GLY A 198 20.24 -7.52 9.66
C GLY A 198 18.73 -7.52 9.92
N THR A 199 18.29 -8.23 10.97
CA THR A 199 16.87 -8.40 11.28
C THR A 199 16.30 -7.15 11.93
N LEU A 200 15.47 -6.42 11.20
CA LEU A 200 14.81 -5.21 11.69
C LEU A 200 13.36 -5.51 12.09
N VAL A 201 12.88 -4.84 13.14
CA VAL A 201 11.54 -5.04 13.71
C VAL A 201 10.67 -3.80 13.50
N MET A 202 9.43 -3.96 13.06
CA MET A 202 8.54 -2.83 12.78
C MET A 202 7.84 -2.33 14.06
N CYS A 203 8.49 -1.46 14.84
CA CYS A 203 8.02 -1.11 16.18
C CYS A 203 6.86 -0.11 16.28
N ASP A 204 6.67 0.81 15.31
CA ASP A 204 5.55 1.78 15.35
C ASP A 204 4.22 1.16 14.86
N SER A 205 3.81 0.07 15.51
CA SER A 205 2.70 -0.81 15.13
C SER A 205 1.90 -1.28 16.36
N SER A 206 1.51 -0.33 17.23
CA SER A 206 0.80 -0.61 18.51
C SER A 206 -0.66 -1.03 18.33
N ASP A 207 -1.29 -0.60 17.24
CA ASP A 207 -2.68 -0.90 16.89
C ASP A 207 -2.82 -0.95 15.36
N LEU A 208 -3.97 -1.42 14.87
CA LEU A 208 -4.20 -1.57 13.43
C LEU A 208 -4.12 -0.23 12.67
N PRO A 209 -4.87 0.84 13.03
CA PRO A 209 -4.74 2.13 12.36
C PRO A 209 -3.30 2.68 12.32
N LYS A 210 -2.59 2.59 13.45
CA LYS A 210 -1.19 2.99 13.55
C LYS A 210 -0.31 2.19 12.62
N THR A 211 -0.44 0.85 12.61
CA THR A 211 0.31 -0.04 11.71
C THR A 211 0.07 0.32 10.25
N LEU A 212 -1.19 0.52 9.85
CA LEU A 212 -1.54 0.85 8.47
C LEU A 212 -0.97 2.22 8.04
N SER A 213 -0.84 3.17 8.98
CA SER A 213 -0.29 4.51 8.69
C SER A 213 1.17 4.54 8.26
N GLN A 214 1.91 3.45 8.52
CA GLN A 214 3.34 3.33 8.18
C GLN A 214 3.57 2.95 6.72
N TYR A 215 2.50 2.49 6.04
CA TYR A 215 2.53 2.00 4.67
C TYR A 215 1.74 2.91 3.74
N LEU A 216 2.17 2.98 2.48
CA LEU A 216 1.45 3.71 1.43
C LEU A 216 0.90 2.74 0.39
N LEU A 217 -0.29 3.07 -0.12
CA LEU A 217 -0.88 2.42 -1.28
C LEU A 217 -0.44 3.16 -2.55
N THR A 218 0.25 2.44 -3.44
CA THR A 218 0.74 3.02 -4.69
C THR A 218 -0.35 3.09 -5.75
N ALA A 219 -0.17 3.92 -6.78
CA ALA A 219 -1.13 4.05 -7.89
C ALA A 219 -1.32 2.75 -8.71
N ASN A 220 -0.36 1.82 -8.61
CA ASN A 220 -0.44 0.49 -9.25
C ASN A 220 -1.02 -0.58 -8.31
N PHE A 221 -1.57 -0.19 -7.14
CA PHE A 221 -2.15 -1.10 -6.16
C PHE A 221 -1.17 -2.13 -5.59
N SER A 222 0.03 -1.65 -5.24
CA SER A 222 0.99 -2.34 -4.39
C SER A 222 1.23 -1.56 -3.10
N ILE A 223 1.79 -2.23 -2.09
CA ILE A 223 2.13 -1.63 -0.79
C ILE A 223 3.62 -1.30 -0.73
N VAL A 224 3.97 -0.12 -0.19
CA VAL A 224 5.35 0.23 0.17
C VAL A 224 5.41 0.74 1.60
N LEU A 225 6.52 0.42 2.29
CA LEU A 225 6.84 0.95 3.60
C LEU A 225 7.35 2.39 3.48
N ASN A 226 6.81 3.29 4.31
CA ASN A 226 7.14 4.72 4.26
C ASN A 226 7.77 5.21 5.55
N ASP A 227 7.21 4.84 6.70
CA ASP A 227 7.73 5.27 7.99
C ASP A 227 8.73 4.24 8.54
N LEU A 228 9.98 4.66 8.73
CA LEU A 228 11.11 3.81 9.08
C LEU A 228 11.82 4.33 10.34
N ASP A 229 11.15 5.19 11.11
CA ASP A 229 11.77 5.90 12.24
C ASP A 229 12.06 4.96 13.42
N ALA A 230 11.29 3.87 13.57
CA ALA A 230 11.40 2.91 14.67
C ALA A 230 11.67 1.48 14.16
N LEU A 231 12.89 1.24 13.67
CA LEU A 231 13.37 -0.07 13.19
C LEU A 231 14.60 -0.54 13.98
N PRO A 232 14.44 -0.99 15.24
CA PRO A 232 15.55 -1.53 16.00
C PRO A 232 16.05 -2.86 15.39
N LEU A 233 17.34 -3.12 15.61
CA LEU A 233 18.03 -4.31 15.10
C LEU A 233 18.01 -5.43 16.14
N VAL A 234 17.53 -6.60 15.73
CA VAL A 234 17.70 -7.86 16.45
C VAL A 234 18.95 -8.55 15.93
N ASN A 235 19.79 -9.04 16.84
CA ASN A 235 20.92 -9.89 16.52
C ASN A 235 20.93 -11.12 17.42
N HIS A 236 20.37 -12.21 16.89
CA HIS A 236 20.33 -13.52 17.55
C HIS A 236 21.71 -14.08 17.88
N SER A 237 22.75 -13.78 17.07
CA SER A 237 24.11 -14.30 17.30
C SER A 237 24.80 -13.69 18.53
N SER A 238 24.48 -12.43 18.84
CA SER A 238 24.98 -11.74 20.03
C SER A 238 23.97 -11.71 21.18
N GLY A 239 22.78 -12.30 21.00
CA GLY A 239 21.67 -12.20 21.94
C GLY A 239 21.10 -10.79 22.11
N ALA A 240 21.34 -9.89 21.15
CA ALA A 240 20.82 -8.53 21.20
C ALA A 240 19.37 -8.51 20.73
N LEU A 241 18.45 -8.35 21.67
CA LEU A 241 17.01 -8.26 21.47
C LEU A 241 16.54 -6.80 21.60
N VAL A 242 15.25 -6.53 21.39
CA VAL A 242 14.70 -5.18 21.26
C VAL A 242 13.52 -4.91 22.19
N LYS A 243 13.19 -3.63 22.37
CA LYS A 243 11.91 -3.13 22.89
C LYS A 243 11.39 -2.04 21.98
N CYS A 244 10.08 -1.99 21.77
CA CYS A 244 9.40 -0.97 20.98
C CYS A 244 8.98 0.23 21.85
N GLY A 245 9.94 1.10 22.14
CA GLY A 245 9.76 2.32 22.93
C GLY A 245 9.87 2.09 24.44
N HIS A 246 9.64 3.17 25.20
CA HIS A 246 9.87 3.25 26.66
C HIS A 246 8.58 3.32 27.49
N ARG A 247 7.43 3.07 26.87
CA ARG A 247 6.12 3.15 27.51
C ARG A 247 5.48 1.77 27.52
N GLU A 248 4.69 1.50 28.54
CA GLU A 248 3.89 0.28 28.63
C GLU A 248 2.95 0.15 27.43
N LEU A 249 2.98 -1.00 26.77
CA LEU A 249 2.06 -1.37 25.70
C LEU A 249 0.91 -2.19 26.29
N ARG A 250 -0.29 -2.04 25.72
CA ARG A 250 -1.53 -2.65 26.21
C ARG A 250 -2.41 -3.12 25.06
N GLY A 251 -3.31 -4.06 25.34
CA GLY A 251 -4.27 -4.63 24.39
C GLY A 251 -3.75 -5.85 23.64
N ASP A 252 -4.59 -6.42 22.77
CA ASP A 252 -4.33 -7.74 22.15
C ASP A 252 -3.68 -7.65 20.76
N PHE A 253 -3.54 -6.43 20.23
CA PHE A 253 -2.91 -6.20 18.92
C PHE A 253 -1.38 -6.36 19.00
N VAL A 254 -0.77 -5.87 20.08
CA VAL A 254 0.64 -6.14 20.38
C VAL A 254 0.84 -7.59 20.78
N ALA A 255 2.03 -8.14 20.56
CA ALA A 255 2.29 -9.53 20.94
C ALA A 255 2.32 -9.70 22.47
N PRO A 256 1.95 -10.87 23.02
CA PRO A 256 1.86 -11.09 24.46
C PRO A 256 3.15 -10.75 25.22
N GLU A 257 4.31 -11.05 24.65
CA GLU A 257 5.63 -10.74 25.20
C GLU A 257 5.98 -9.24 25.19
N GLN A 258 5.17 -8.41 24.52
CA GLN A 258 5.27 -6.95 24.60
C GLN A 258 4.51 -6.37 25.79
N LEU A 259 3.70 -7.17 26.48
CA LEU A 259 2.93 -6.74 27.64
C LEU A 259 3.75 -6.86 28.92
N TRP A 260 3.46 -5.99 29.88
CA TRP A 260 4.09 -6.02 31.20
C TRP A 260 3.80 -7.35 31.92
N PRO A 261 4.82 -8.18 32.24
CA PRO A 261 4.59 -9.56 32.67
C PRO A 261 4.41 -9.72 34.18
N TYR A 262 4.59 -8.65 34.98
CA TYR A 262 4.64 -8.74 36.44
C TYR A 262 3.29 -8.48 37.14
N GLY A 263 2.21 -8.34 36.37
CA GLY A 263 0.87 -8.08 36.89
C GLY A 263 0.66 -6.63 37.36
N GLU A 264 -0.54 -6.34 37.88
CA GLU A 264 -0.96 -4.97 38.25
C GLU A 264 -0.32 -4.47 39.56
N ASP A 265 0.13 -5.38 40.43
CA ASP A 265 0.73 -5.04 41.73
C ASP A 265 2.12 -4.40 41.60
N VAL A 266 2.79 -4.59 40.46
CA VAL A 266 4.11 -4.03 40.17
C VAL A 266 3.95 -2.94 39.12
N PRO A 267 4.17 -1.65 39.45
CA PRO A 267 4.12 -0.57 38.48
C PRO A 267 5.12 -0.78 37.35
N PHE A 268 4.72 -0.42 36.12
CA PHE A 268 5.59 -0.51 34.95
C PHE A 268 6.90 0.24 35.16
N GLN A 269 8.02 -0.44 34.87
CA GLN A 269 9.36 0.14 34.81
C GLN A 269 10.04 -0.37 33.54
N ASP A 270 10.47 0.55 32.67
CA ASP A 270 11.05 0.18 31.38
C ASP A 270 12.30 -0.70 31.53
N ASP A 271 13.15 -0.43 32.53
CA ASP A 271 14.37 -1.20 32.81
C ASP A 271 14.10 -2.67 33.19
N LEU A 272 12.89 -2.96 33.68
CA LEU A 272 12.46 -4.30 34.06
C LEU A 272 11.69 -5.00 32.93
N MET A 273 11.26 -4.27 31.89
CA MET A 273 10.53 -4.84 30.77
C MET A 273 11.44 -5.81 30.00
N PRO A 274 11.08 -7.09 29.85
CA PRO A 274 11.84 -8.01 29.03
C PRO A 274 11.91 -7.57 27.58
N VAL A 275 13.05 -7.83 26.96
CA VAL A 275 13.29 -7.64 25.54
C VAL A 275 12.70 -8.80 24.72
N TYR A 276 12.35 -8.53 23.47
CA TYR A 276 11.73 -9.48 22.52
C TYR A 276 12.37 -9.36 21.13
N ASP A 277 11.93 -10.18 20.18
CA ASP A 277 12.52 -10.30 18.84
C ASP A 277 11.53 -9.93 17.72
N GLU A 278 11.85 -10.30 16.48
CA GLU A 278 11.05 -10.00 15.29
C GLU A 278 9.71 -10.75 15.23
N LYS A 279 9.50 -11.74 16.11
CA LYS A 279 8.24 -12.51 16.16
C LYS A 279 7.06 -11.67 16.59
N ILE A 280 7.27 -10.48 17.14
CA ILE A 280 6.20 -9.52 17.41
C ILE A 280 5.54 -9.00 16.12
N ASP A 281 6.28 -8.95 15.01
CA ASP A 281 5.71 -8.56 13.71
C ASP A 281 4.83 -9.68 13.17
N ILE A 282 5.29 -10.93 13.35
CA ILE A 282 4.56 -12.14 12.94
C ILE A 282 3.19 -12.22 13.62
N TRP A 283 3.13 -11.90 14.91
CA TRP A 283 1.88 -11.85 15.68
C TRP A 283 0.81 -10.98 15.02
N LYS A 284 1.20 -9.88 14.37
CA LYS A 284 0.29 -8.85 13.83
C LYS A 284 -0.16 -9.13 12.39
N ILE A 285 0.48 -10.08 11.70
CA ILE A 285 0.19 -10.39 10.30
C ILE A 285 -1.28 -10.77 10.06
N PRO A 286 -1.93 -11.62 10.88
CA PRO A 286 -3.33 -11.98 10.67
C PRO A 286 -4.28 -10.80 10.67
N ASP A 287 -4.11 -9.83 11.59
CA ASP A 287 -4.97 -8.66 11.71
C ASP A 287 -4.87 -7.75 10.48
N VAL A 288 -3.64 -7.45 10.04
CA VAL A 288 -3.40 -6.65 8.82
C VAL A 288 -3.91 -7.39 7.59
N SER A 289 -3.66 -8.69 7.48
CA SER A 289 -4.14 -9.49 6.35
C SER A 289 -5.66 -9.55 6.30
N SER A 290 -6.33 -9.67 7.45
CA SER A 290 -7.78 -9.66 7.53
C SER A 290 -8.37 -8.31 7.13
N PHE A 291 -7.74 -7.19 7.52
CA PHE A 291 -8.10 -5.85 7.05
C PHE A 291 -7.99 -5.75 5.52
N LEU A 292 -6.87 -6.19 4.95
CA LEU A 292 -6.63 -6.13 3.51
C LEU A 292 -7.65 -6.97 2.72
N LEU A 293 -7.98 -8.17 3.22
CA LEU A 293 -8.99 -9.05 2.62
C LEU A 293 -10.40 -8.45 2.66
N GLY A 294 -10.72 -7.65 3.68
CA GLY A 294 -12.03 -7.00 3.80
C GLY A 294 -13.21 -7.97 3.75
N HIS A 295 -14.37 -7.51 3.26
CA HIS A 295 -15.60 -8.30 3.22
C HIS A 295 -16.19 -8.37 1.80
N VAL A 296 -15.36 -8.76 0.83
CA VAL A 296 -15.80 -9.01 -0.55
C VAL A 296 -16.08 -10.49 -0.80
N GLU A 297 -16.77 -10.80 -1.89
CA GLU A 297 -16.99 -12.18 -2.32
C GLU A 297 -15.67 -12.96 -2.42
N GLY A 298 -15.61 -14.13 -1.78
CA GLY A 298 -14.41 -14.97 -1.70
C GLY A 298 -13.49 -14.69 -0.51
N SER A 299 -13.67 -13.60 0.24
CA SER A 299 -12.78 -13.26 1.37
C SER A 299 -12.81 -14.31 2.48
N ASP A 300 -13.99 -14.83 2.83
CA ASP A 300 -14.13 -15.83 3.90
C ASP A 300 -13.56 -17.20 3.47
N MET A 301 -13.64 -17.52 2.18
CA MET A 301 -12.95 -18.69 1.62
C MET A 301 -11.43 -18.54 1.76
N VAL A 302 -10.86 -17.37 1.45
CA VAL A 302 -9.43 -17.12 1.66
C VAL A 302 -9.08 -17.24 3.15
N ARG A 303 -9.85 -16.63 4.05
CA ARG A 303 -9.63 -16.73 5.50
C ARG A 303 -9.66 -18.17 5.99
N PHE A 304 -10.55 -19.00 5.47
CA PHE A 304 -10.61 -20.42 5.78
C PHE A 304 -9.30 -21.14 5.43
N HIS A 305 -8.75 -20.90 4.23
CA HIS A 305 -7.47 -21.49 3.82
C HIS A 305 -6.26 -20.95 4.58
N LEU A 306 -6.35 -19.73 5.11
CA LEU A 306 -5.29 -19.10 5.91
C LEU A 306 -5.41 -19.38 7.42
N PHE A 307 -6.44 -20.10 7.86
CA PHE A 307 -6.75 -20.27 9.29
C PHE A 307 -5.57 -20.87 10.08
N ASP A 308 -4.98 -21.96 9.59
CA ASP A 308 -3.92 -22.66 10.32
C ASP A 308 -2.64 -21.82 10.43
N ILE A 309 -2.25 -21.13 9.35
CA ILE A 309 -1.08 -20.26 9.36
C ILE A 309 -1.32 -19.02 10.26
N HIS A 310 -2.53 -18.46 10.25
CA HIS A 310 -2.89 -17.35 11.14
C HIS A 310 -2.93 -17.78 12.60
N LYS A 311 -3.43 -18.98 12.89
CA LYS A 311 -3.38 -19.58 14.22
C LYS A 311 -1.94 -19.76 14.70
N ALA A 312 -1.04 -20.22 13.83
CA ALA A 312 0.38 -20.36 14.16
C ALA A 312 1.05 -19.00 14.43
N CYS A 313 0.70 -17.96 13.67
CA CYS A 313 1.15 -16.58 13.95
C CYS A 313 0.72 -16.09 15.34
N LYS A 314 -0.42 -16.57 15.84
CA LYS A 314 -0.98 -16.23 17.16
C LYS A 314 -0.55 -17.19 18.28
N SER A 315 0.55 -17.94 18.11
CA SER A 315 1.11 -18.69 19.25
C SER A 315 1.58 -17.73 20.35
N GLN A 316 1.28 -18.07 21.59
CA GLN A 316 1.76 -17.35 22.77
C GLN A 316 3.28 -17.48 22.93
N THR A 317 3.86 -18.59 22.47
CA THR A 317 5.31 -18.81 22.46
C THR A 317 5.90 -18.24 21.17
N PRO A 318 6.75 -17.18 21.23
CA PRO A 318 7.26 -16.52 20.02
C PRO A 318 8.02 -17.47 19.07
N ALA A 319 8.80 -18.40 19.63
CA ALA A 319 9.60 -19.37 18.89
C ALA A 319 8.76 -20.39 18.08
N GLU A 320 7.49 -20.58 18.43
CA GLU A 320 6.57 -21.46 17.68
C GLU A 320 5.90 -20.75 16.50
N ARG A 321 5.99 -19.41 16.44
CA ARG A 321 5.42 -18.66 15.33
C ARG A 321 6.26 -18.91 14.06
N PRO A 322 5.63 -18.98 12.88
CA PRO A 322 6.34 -19.16 11.61
C PRO A 322 7.29 -17.99 11.31
N THR A 323 8.16 -18.17 10.33
CA THR A 323 8.89 -17.03 9.73
C THR A 323 7.99 -16.27 8.77
N ALA A 324 8.34 -15.03 8.43
CA ALA A 324 7.63 -14.28 7.40
C ALA A 324 7.70 -14.99 6.03
N GLN A 325 8.77 -15.72 5.75
CA GLN A 325 8.91 -16.54 4.54
C GLN A 325 7.90 -17.70 4.50
N ASP A 326 7.71 -18.43 5.60
CA ASP A 326 6.74 -19.53 5.65
C ASP A 326 5.30 -19.03 5.38
N ILE A 327 4.98 -17.83 5.87
CA ILE A 327 3.68 -17.19 5.65
C ILE A 327 3.54 -16.77 4.18
N LEU A 328 4.57 -16.16 3.58
CA LEU A 328 4.59 -15.82 2.15
C LEU A 328 4.34 -17.04 1.28
N ASP A 329 5.06 -18.13 1.55
CA ASP A 329 4.94 -19.37 0.78
C ASP A 329 3.51 -19.93 0.90
N THR A 330 2.95 -19.89 2.11
CA THR A 330 1.56 -20.32 2.35
C THR A 330 0.56 -19.43 1.60
N TYR A 331 0.68 -18.11 1.67
CA TYR A 331 -0.21 -17.18 0.98
C TYR A 331 -0.13 -17.36 -0.54
N GLN A 332 1.07 -17.56 -1.08
CA GLN A 332 1.29 -17.78 -2.51
C GLN A 332 0.65 -19.09 -2.97
N ASN A 333 0.79 -20.16 -2.18
CA ASN A 333 0.14 -21.44 -2.44
C ASN A 333 -1.38 -21.32 -2.44
N VAL A 334 -1.96 -20.62 -1.45
CA VAL A 334 -3.41 -20.37 -1.39
C VAL A 334 -3.89 -19.55 -2.59
N LEU A 335 -3.16 -18.50 -2.98
CA LEU A 335 -3.50 -17.70 -4.16
C LEU A 335 -3.51 -18.54 -5.44
N ASN A 336 -2.53 -19.41 -5.64
CA ASN A 336 -2.43 -20.29 -6.81
C ASN A 336 -3.54 -21.34 -6.82
N LEU A 337 -3.74 -22.03 -5.68
CA LEU A 337 -4.77 -23.06 -5.51
C LEU A 337 -6.18 -22.54 -5.88
N LEU A 338 -6.52 -21.36 -5.37
CA LEU A 338 -7.85 -20.78 -5.55
C LEU A 338 -8.05 -20.22 -6.96
N ARG A 339 -6.98 -19.75 -7.62
CA ARG A 339 -7.02 -19.36 -9.03
C ARG A 339 -7.26 -20.57 -9.94
N ASP A 340 -6.56 -21.67 -9.70
CA ASP A 340 -6.70 -22.88 -10.51
C ASP A 340 -8.11 -23.46 -10.40
N THR A 341 -8.67 -23.49 -9.18
CA THR A 341 -10.05 -23.95 -8.93
C THR A 341 -11.09 -23.13 -9.71
N ALA A 342 -10.95 -21.80 -9.73
CA ALA A 342 -11.85 -20.93 -10.50
C ALA A 342 -11.74 -21.15 -12.02
N THR A 343 -10.53 -21.39 -12.54
CA THR A 343 -10.34 -21.68 -13.96
C THR A 343 -10.88 -23.05 -14.37
N SER A 344 -10.82 -24.05 -13.49
CA SER A 344 -11.38 -25.38 -13.74
C SER A 344 -12.92 -25.36 -13.80
N GLN A 345 -13.57 -24.67 -12.85
CA GLN A 345 -15.03 -24.53 -12.84
C GLN A 345 -15.56 -23.78 -14.08
N THR A 346 -14.84 -22.77 -14.55
CA THR A 346 -15.22 -22.04 -15.78
C THR A 346 -15.10 -22.93 -17.03
N ARG A 347 -14.13 -23.85 -17.06
CA ARG A 347 -13.92 -24.81 -18.16
C ARG A 347 -14.93 -25.95 -18.20
N GLU A 348 -15.48 -26.36 -17.06
CA GLU A 348 -16.51 -27.41 -16.99
C GLU A 348 -17.92 -26.87 -17.30
N MET A 349 -18.10 -25.55 -17.26
CA MET A 349 -19.37 -24.86 -17.56
C MET A 349 -19.49 -24.34 -19.01
N LEU A 350 -18.42 -24.44 -19.81
CA LEU A 350 -18.36 -24.12 -21.24
C LEU A 350 -18.32 -25.41 -22.07
#